data_AF-A0A919SZP1-F1
#
_entry.id   AF-A0A919SZP1-F1
#
_cell.length_a   1.000
_cell.length_b   1.000
_cell.length_c   1.000
_cell.angle_alpha   90.00
_cell.angle_beta   90.00
_cell.angle_gamma   90.00
#
_symmetry.space_group_name_H-M   'P 1'
#
loop_
_entity.id
_entity.type
_entity.pdbx_description
1 polymer ?
#
loop_
_entity_poly.entity_id
_entity_poly.type
_entity_poly.pdbx_seq_one_letter_code
_entity_poly.pdbx_strand_id
1 'polypeptide(L)'
;MAAAIIDDPGAPVFFLSYARPDRARAVSAPREPNRYVMRFFDELTANVNELVGSPAGQDPGYLDLGHGGGEHWQKAVLHGAGTCQVLVCLLSRPYLFQSNWCPLEWDVFARRKVLPRAAAAPGIESAIVPVLWTPFHEMLPGVTADVNIFRPTGLPDEDYTARYLTDGLFGLLRTGQTEIYEAIVWKLAMHIQRIHSLYWVEPGVPEGIAGLRQSFSEGMP
;
A
#
# COMPACT_ATOMS: atom_id res chain seq x y z
N MET A 1 -13.52 -29.39 -10.19
CA MET A 1 -13.00 -29.03 -8.85
C MET A 1 -12.20 -27.76 -9.02
N ALA A 2 -12.55 -26.67 -8.35
CA ALA A 2 -11.67 -25.49 -8.32
C ALA A 2 -10.37 -25.91 -7.64
N ALA A 3 -9.22 -25.63 -8.25
CA ALA A 3 -7.94 -25.86 -7.60
C ALA A 3 -7.93 -25.09 -6.27
N ALA A 4 -7.44 -25.74 -5.20
CA ALA A 4 -7.28 -25.07 -3.93
C ALA A 4 -6.31 -23.90 -4.14
N ILE A 5 -6.77 -22.69 -3.85
CA ILE A 5 -5.92 -21.51 -3.80
C ILE A 5 -4.99 -21.69 -2.61
N ILE A 6 -3.68 -21.78 -2.87
CA ILE A 6 -2.63 -21.92 -1.85
C ILE A 6 -1.82 -20.63 -1.87
N ASP A 7 -1.65 -20.02 -0.70
CA ASP A 7 -0.81 -18.85 -0.53
C ASP A 7 0.65 -19.24 -0.71
N ASP A 8 1.40 -18.43 -1.45
CA ASP A 8 2.85 -18.51 -1.43
C ASP A 8 3.32 -18.03 -0.05
N PRO A 9 3.90 -18.90 0.79
CA PRO A 9 4.37 -18.50 2.11
C PRO A 9 5.52 -17.49 2.02
N GLY A 10 6.18 -17.33 0.88
CA GLY A 10 7.21 -16.30 0.69
C GLY A 10 6.66 -14.94 0.27
N ALA A 11 5.37 -14.83 -0.04
CA ALA A 11 4.76 -13.59 -0.52
C ALA A 11 4.34 -12.68 0.65
N PRO A 12 4.57 -11.36 0.54
CA PRO A 12 4.08 -10.41 1.54
C PRO A 12 2.55 -10.40 1.59
N VAL A 13 1.97 -10.29 2.78
CA VAL A 13 0.54 -10.01 2.94
C VAL A 13 0.21 -8.66 2.32
N PHE A 14 1.05 -7.64 2.54
CA PHE A 14 0.87 -6.32 1.95
C PHE A 14 2.17 -5.72 1.39
N PHE A 15 2.03 -4.88 0.38
CA PHE A 15 3.08 -4.02 -0.15
C PHE A 15 2.74 -2.57 0.16
N LEU A 16 3.68 -1.82 0.73
CA LEU A 16 3.52 -0.40 1.01
C LEU A 16 4.14 0.46 -0.10
N SER A 17 3.28 1.00 -0.97
CA SER A 17 3.64 1.95 -2.03
C SER A 17 3.60 3.38 -1.50
N TYR A 18 4.67 4.13 -1.69
CA TYR A 18 4.79 5.51 -1.21
C TYR A 18 5.69 6.36 -2.11
N ALA A 19 5.49 7.69 -2.06
CA ALA A 19 6.30 8.62 -2.83
C ALA A 19 7.74 8.67 -2.29
N ARG A 20 8.69 8.15 -3.07
CA ARG A 20 10.11 8.20 -2.73
C ARG A 20 10.70 9.57 -3.11
N PRO A 21 11.59 10.14 -2.28
CA PRO A 21 12.40 11.30 -2.66
C PRO A 21 13.24 10.96 -3.90
N ASP A 22 13.23 11.85 -4.90
CA ASP A 22 14.04 11.67 -6.10
C ASP A 22 15.53 11.72 -5.75
N ARG A 23 16.23 10.59 -5.97
CA ARG A 23 17.66 10.45 -5.67
C ARG A 23 18.52 11.43 -6.47
N ALA A 24 18.07 11.85 -7.67
CA ALA A 24 18.84 12.74 -8.54
C ALA A 24 18.98 14.17 -7.98
N ARG A 25 18.16 14.56 -6.99
CA ARG A 25 18.12 15.91 -6.42
C ARG A 25 18.75 16.05 -5.03
N ALA A 26 19.29 14.97 -4.45
CA ALA A 26 19.86 15.01 -3.10
C ALA A 26 21.30 15.60 -3.12
N VAL A 27 21.42 16.92 -3.03
CA VAL A 27 22.71 17.68 -3.03
C VAL A 27 23.31 17.82 -1.61
N SER A 28 22.73 17.20 -0.58
CA SER A 28 23.22 17.30 0.81
C SER A 28 22.91 16.04 1.59
N ALA A 29 23.68 15.81 2.68
CA ALA A 29 23.57 14.67 3.58
C ALA A 29 22.11 14.25 3.82
N PRO A 30 21.80 12.95 3.86
CA PRO A 30 20.43 12.45 3.85
C PRO A 30 19.68 12.98 5.08
N ARG A 31 18.91 14.06 4.92
CA ARG A 31 17.75 14.30 5.79
C ARG A 31 16.92 13.05 5.66
N GLU A 32 16.66 12.30 6.73
CA GLU A 32 15.86 11.06 6.72
C GLU A 32 14.43 11.31 6.19
N PRO A 33 14.15 11.30 4.88
CA PRO A 33 12.87 11.78 4.36
C PRO A 33 11.76 10.77 4.67
N ASN A 34 12.15 9.54 5.01
CA ASN A 34 11.27 8.39 5.13
C ASN A 34 11.11 7.90 6.57
N ARG A 35 11.66 8.57 7.60
CA ARG A 35 11.56 8.07 8.99
C ARG A 35 10.12 7.83 9.46
N TYR A 36 9.19 8.68 9.04
CA TYR A 36 7.77 8.54 9.39
C TYR A 36 7.09 7.42 8.59
N VAL A 37 7.51 7.20 7.34
CA VAL A 37 7.03 6.07 6.53
C VAL A 37 7.55 4.76 7.11
N MET A 38 8.82 4.70 7.52
CA MET A 38 9.41 3.54 8.19
C MET A 38 8.71 3.24 9.51
N ARG A 39 8.51 4.25 10.36
CA ARG A 39 7.74 4.10 11.59
C ARG A 39 6.34 3.53 11.32
N PHE A 40 5.63 4.11 10.35
CA PHE A 40 4.30 3.63 9.97
C PHE A 40 4.34 2.19 9.45
N PHE A 41 5.33 1.85 8.63
CA PHE A 41 5.51 0.50 8.12
C PHE A 41 5.75 -0.50 9.25
N ASP A 42 6.67 -0.22 10.15
CA ASP A 42 7.01 -1.11 11.28
C ASP A 42 5.77 -1.36 12.17
N GLU A 43 5.02 -0.30 12.49
CA GLU A 43 3.79 -0.38 13.31
C GLU A 43 2.65 -1.11 12.57
N LEU A 44 2.48 -0.89 11.27
CA LEU A 44 1.48 -1.60 10.46
C LEU A 44 1.84 -3.09 10.33
N THR A 45 3.11 -3.39 10.03
CA THR A 45 3.65 -4.74 9.95
C THR A 45 3.40 -5.50 11.24
N ALA A 46 3.71 -4.91 12.40
CA ALA A 46 3.48 -5.53 13.70
C ALA A 46 1.99 -5.87 13.90
N ASN A 47 1.09 -4.92 13.64
CA ASN A 47 -0.35 -5.15 13.78
C ASN A 47 -0.88 -6.22 12.81
N VAL A 48 -0.44 -6.22 11.55
CA VAL A 48 -0.85 -7.24 10.57
C VAL A 48 -0.32 -8.61 10.96
N ASN A 49 0.92 -8.70 11.46
CA ASN A 49 1.52 -9.94 11.92
C ASN A 49 0.70 -10.59 13.05
N GLU A 50 0.30 -9.80 14.04
CA GLU A 50 -0.55 -10.28 15.15
C GLU A 50 -1.93 -10.77 14.67
N LEU A 51 -2.49 -10.15 13.63
CA LEU A 51 -3.83 -10.48 13.11
C LEU A 51 -3.83 -11.67 12.14
N VAL A 52 -2.76 -11.87 11.36
CA VAL A 52 -2.66 -12.93 10.35
C VAL A 52 -1.96 -14.17 10.90
N GLY A 53 -1.06 -14.02 11.87
CA GLY A 53 -0.30 -15.12 12.46
C GLY A 53 0.79 -15.67 11.53
N SER A 54 1.60 -14.81 10.92
CA SER A 54 2.65 -15.23 10.00
C SER A 54 3.67 -16.16 10.67
N PRO A 55 4.23 -17.16 9.95
CA PRO A 55 5.30 -18.00 10.47
C PRO A 55 6.51 -17.18 10.93
N ALA A 56 7.18 -17.66 12.00
CA ALA A 56 8.35 -17.00 12.54
C ALA A 56 9.42 -16.75 11.46
N GLY A 57 9.84 -15.50 11.28
CA GLY A 57 10.88 -15.09 10.34
C GLY A 57 10.38 -14.57 8.99
N GLN A 58 9.06 -14.46 8.78
CA GLN A 58 8.49 -13.82 7.59
C GLN A 58 7.80 -12.50 7.97
N ASP A 59 8.24 -11.41 7.34
CA ASP A 59 7.58 -10.11 7.48
C ASP A 59 6.32 -10.09 6.60
N PRO A 60 5.11 -9.87 7.15
CA PRO A 60 3.90 -9.75 6.35
C PRO A 60 3.91 -8.51 5.44
N GLY A 61 4.75 -7.52 5.71
CA GLY A 61 4.89 -6.30 4.94
C GLY A 61 6.09 -6.33 4.00
N TYR A 62 5.95 -5.67 2.85
CA TYR A 62 7.08 -5.26 2.02
C TYR A 62 7.09 -3.74 1.86
N LEU A 63 8.25 -3.14 2.14
CA LEU A 63 8.54 -1.73 1.89
C LEU A 63 9.84 -1.62 1.10
N ASP A 64 9.77 -0.96 -0.06
CA ASP A 64 10.97 -0.59 -0.78
C ASP A 64 11.68 0.58 -0.09
N LEU A 65 12.69 0.26 0.72
CA LEU A 65 13.55 1.26 1.35
C LEU A 65 14.57 1.88 0.37
N GLY A 66 14.65 1.41 -0.87
CA GLY A 66 15.57 1.91 -1.87
C GLY A 66 17.03 1.49 -1.67
N HIS A 67 17.31 0.47 -0.87
CA HIS A 67 18.69 0.08 -0.53
C HIS A 67 19.42 -0.77 -1.59
N GLY A 68 18.87 -0.92 -2.80
CA GLY A 68 19.56 -1.52 -3.94
C GLY A 68 19.69 -0.54 -5.11
N GLY A 69 20.84 -0.55 -5.78
CA GLY A 69 21.00 0.12 -7.07
C GLY A 69 20.79 -0.86 -8.22
N GLY A 70 20.27 -0.37 -9.35
CA GLY A 70 20.23 -1.12 -10.61
C GLY A 70 19.14 -2.18 -10.72
N GLU A 71 19.39 -3.16 -11.59
CA GLU A 71 18.40 -4.16 -12.04
C GLU A 71 17.88 -5.09 -10.93
N HIS A 72 18.73 -5.44 -9.95
CA HIS A 72 18.36 -6.31 -8.83
C HIS A 72 17.30 -5.66 -7.93
N TRP A 73 17.40 -4.36 -7.72
CA TRP A 73 16.41 -3.60 -6.94
C TRP A 73 15.08 -3.53 -7.67
N GLN A 74 15.07 -3.19 -8.96
CA GLN A 74 13.87 -3.20 -9.78
C GLN A 74 13.17 -4.56 -9.73
N LYS A 75 13.92 -5.66 -9.89
CA LYS A 75 13.38 -7.02 -9.77
C LYS A 75 12.76 -7.27 -8.40
N ALA A 76 13.37 -6.83 -7.31
CA ALA A 76 12.82 -6.98 -5.97
C ALA A 76 11.51 -6.20 -5.77
N VAL A 77 11.43 -4.96 -6.26
CA VAL A 77 10.21 -4.14 -6.18
C VAL A 77 9.08 -4.74 -7.01
N LEU A 78 9.36 -5.15 -8.25
CA LEU A 78 8.38 -5.80 -9.12
C LEU A 78 7.93 -7.15 -8.57
N HIS A 79 8.84 -7.90 -7.94
CA HIS A 79 8.48 -9.15 -7.26
C HIS A 79 7.55 -8.87 -6.08
N GLY A 80 7.89 -7.93 -5.19
CA GLY A 80 7.05 -7.56 -4.05
C GLY A 80 5.65 -7.12 -4.47
N ALA A 81 5.54 -6.22 -5.46
CA ALA A 81 4.24 -5.75 -5.97
C ALA A 81 3.49 -6.85 -6.75
N GLY A 82 4.22 -7.74 -7.41
CA GLY A 82 3.67 -8.82 -8.23
C GLY A 82 3.24 -10.05 -7.42
N THR A 83 3.68 -10.22 -6.18
CA THR A 83 3.31 -11.37 -5.32
C THR A 83 2.46 -11.00 -4.11
N CYS A 84 2.47 -9.73 -3.65
CA CYS A 84 1.73 -9.35 -2.44
C CYS A 84 0.21 -9.56 -2.58
N GLN A 85 -0.50 -9.69 -1.46
CA GLN A 85 -1.96 -9.89 -1.47
C GLN A 85 -2.75 -8.58 -1.36
N VAL A 86 -2.18 -7.53 -0.77
CA VAL A 86 -2.82 -6.22 -0.62
C VAL A 86 -1.84 -5.10 -0.99
N LEU A 87 -2.26 -4.15 -1.82
CA LEU A 87 -1.47 -2.94 -2.11
C LEU A 87 -1.94 -1.80 -1.21
N VAL A 88 -1.06 -1.29 -0.35
CA VAL A 88 -1.33 -0.11 0.48
C VAL A 88 -0.65 1.10 -0.16
N CYS A 89 -1.43 2.10 -0.57
CA CYS A 89 -0.93 3.27 -1.29
C CYS A 89 -0.97 4.52 -0.40
N LEU A 90 0.19 5.06 0.00
CA LEU A 90 0.28 6.31 0.78
C LEU A 90 0.03 7.54 -0.10
N LEU A 91 -1.24 7.87 -0.29
CA LEU A 91 -1.68 8.97 -1.12
C LEU A 91 -1.20 10.31 -0.56
N SER A 92 -0.48 11.01 -1.42
CA SER A 92 0.02 12.36 -1.23
C SER A 92 0.17 13.01 -2.59
N ARG A 93 0.33 14.32 -2.63
CA ARG A 93 0.57 15.01 -3.90
C ARG A 93 1.82 14.47 -4.65
N PRO A 94 2.98 14.22 -4.00
CA PRO A 94 4.11 13.58 -4.67
C PRO A 94 3.81 12.16 -5.17
N TYR A 95 3.01 11.37 -4.43
CA TYR A 95 2.59 10.03 -4.85
C TYR A 95 1.85 10.09 -6.18
N LEU A 96 0.84 10.96 -6.26
CA LEU A 96 -0.09 11.05 -7.38
C LEU A 96 0.52 11.70 -8.63
N PHE A 97 1.45 12.65 -8.46
CA PHE A 97 1.85 13.54 -9.56
C PHE A 97 3.36 13.62 -9.81
N GLN A 98 4.21 13.03 -8.96
CA GLN A 98 5.67 13.19 -9.07
C GLN A 98 6.45 11.87 -9.00
N SER A 99 5.83 10.79 -8.51
CA SER A 99 6.50 9.50 -8.38
C SER A 99 6.55 8.77 -9.72
N ASN A 100 7.76 8.37 -10.14
CA ASN A 100 7.94 7.53 -11.32
C ASN A 100 7.62 6.05 -11.06
N TRP A 101 7.60 5.62 -9.79
CA TRP A 101 7.43 4.20 -9.45
C TRP A 101 6.05 3.85 -8.94
N CYS A 102 5.35 4.76 -8.27
CA CYS A 102 4.02 4.47 -7.74
C CYS A 102 3.03 4.06 -8.85
N PRO A 103 3.02 4.70 -10.05
CA PRO A 103 2.19 4.22 -11.17
C PRO A 103 2.56 2.80 -11.64
N LEU A 104 3.85 2.45 -11.63
CA LEU A 104 4.34 1.12 -12.02
C LEU A 104 3.89 0.06 -11.00
N GLU A 105 4.13 0.30 -9.72
CA GLU A 105 3.73 -0.58 -8.61
C GLU A 105 2.21 -0.83 -8.61
N TRP A 106 1.43 0.24 -8.82
CA TRP A 106 -0.01 0.15 -8.98
C TRP A 106 -0.41 -0.72 -10.16
N ASP A 107 0.18 -0.49 -11.33
CA ASP A 107 -0.18 -1.20 -12.56
C ASP A 107 0.23 -2.67 -12.53
N VAL A 108 1.38 -3.00 -11.92
CA VAL A 108 1.75 -4.39 -11.61
C VAL A 108 0.66 -5.06 -10.79
N PHE A 109 0.19 -4.41 -9.72
CA PHE A 109 -0.82 -5.00 -8.85
C PHE A 109 -2.18 -5.09 -9.56
N ALA A 110 -2.64 -4.01 -10.18
CA ALA A 110 -3.99 -3.86 -10.72
C ALA A 110 -4.30 -4.77 -11.91
N ARG A 111 -3.27 -5.28 -12.61
CA ARG A 111 -3.41 -6.27 -13.68
C ARG A 111 -3.72 -7.68 -13.18
N ARG A 112 -3.55 -7.93 -11.88
CA ARG A 112 -3.72 -9.25 -11.27
C ARG A 112 -5.17 -9.51 -10.92
N LYS A 113 -5.61 -10.76 -11.02
CA LYS A 113 -6.99 -11.14 -10.70
C LYS A 113 -7.16 -11.26 -9.18
N VAL A 114 -8.21 -10.62 -8.68
CA VAL A 114 -8.67 -10.80 -7.30
C VAL A 114 -9.78 -11.85 -7.30
N LEU A 115 -9.53 -12.97 -6.64
CA LEU A 115 -10.45 -14.11 -6.56
C LEU A 115 -10.98 -14.25 -5.13
N PRO A 116 -12.28 -14.48 -4.93
CA PRO A 116 -12.82 -14.75 -3.61
C PRO A 116 -12.34 -16.13 -3.11
N ARG A 117 -11.86 -16.20 -1.86
CA ARG A 117 -11.47 -17.47 -1.22
C ARG A 117 -12.67 -18.34 -0.84
N ALA A 118 -13.80 -17.70 -0.55
CA ALA A 118 -15.05 -18.36 -0.21
C ALA A 118 -16.18 -17.84 -1.11
N ALA A 119 -17.15 -18.71 -1.42
CA ALA A 119 -18.31 -18.35 -2.23
C ALA A 119 -19.17 -17.20 -1.62
N ALA A 120 -18.97 -16.90 -0.33
CA ALA A 120 -19.68 -15.85 0.40
C ALA A 120 -18.89 -14.53 0.53
N ALA A 121 -17.75 -14.36 -0.17
CA ALA A 121 -17.05 -13.08 -0.17
C ALA A 121 -17.96 -11.97 -0.71
N PRO A 122 -18.13 -10.86 0.01
CA PRO A 122 -19.11 -9.83 -0.34
C PRO A 122 -18.61 -8.97 -1.50
N GLY A 123 -19.17 -9.16 -2.70
CA GLY A 123 -18.94 -8.28 -3.84
C GLY A 123 -17.51 -8.27 -4.39
N ILE A 124 -17.26 -7.34 -5.32
CA ILE A 124 -15.97 -7.14 -5.99
C ILE A 124 -15.09 -6.25 -5.10
N GLU A 125 -13.86 -6.67 -4.86
CA GLU A 125 -12.84 -5.96 -4.10
C GLU A 125 -11.58 -5.80 -4.96
N SER A 126 -10.92 -4.64 -4.92
CA SER A 126 -9.71 -4.38 -5.72
C SER A 126 -8.44 -4.88 -5.04
N ALA A 127 -8.49 -5.10 -3.71
CA ALA A 127 -7.33 -5.35 -2.86
C ALA A 127 -6.26 -4.23 -2.92
N ILE A 128 -6.64 -3.06 -3.43
CA ILE A 128 -5.86 -1.82 -3.39
C ILE A 128 -6.49 -0.92 -2.33
N VAL A 129 -5.68 -0.50 -1.35
CA VAL A 129 -6.09 0.30 -0.20
C VAL A 129 -5.38 1.65 -0.25
N PRO A 130 -6.02 2.68 -0.83
CA PRO A 130 -5.48 4.03 -0.81
C PRO A 130 -5.63 4.65 0.58
N VAL A 131 -4.52 5.03 1.19
CA VAL A 131 -4.43 5.61 2.54
C VAL A 131 -4.01 7.06 2.39
N LEU A 132 -4.79 8.00 2.96
CA LEU A 132 -4.42 9.42 2.99
C LEU A 132 -3.18 9.64 3.86
N TRP A 133 -2.03 9.86 3.24
CA TRP A 133 -0.77 10.15 3.93
C TRP A 133 -0.66 11.62 4.30
N THR A 134 -0.86 12.49 3.31
CA THR A 134 -0.98 13.95 3.49
C THR A 134 -2.21 14.44 2.72
N PRO A 135 -2.97 15.40 3.24
CA PRO A 135 -4.11 15.97 2.53
C PRO A 135 -3.66 16.61 1.20
N PHE A 136 -4.55 16.54 0.21
CA PHE A 136 -4.39 17.17 -1.10
C PHE A 136 -5.77 17.63 -1.59
N HIS A 137 -5.79 18.63 -2.48
CA HIS A 137 -7.04 19.26 -2.95
C HIS A 137 -7.32 18.97 -4.43
N GLU A 138 -6.35 18.38 -5.12
CA GLU A 138 -6.47 17.95 -6.51
C GLU A 138 -7.43 16.76 -6.64
N MET A 139 -8.09 16.67 -7.79
CA MET A 139 -8.86 15.47 -8.13
C MET A 139 -7.94 14.26 -8.29
N LEU A 140 -8.43 13.08 -7.89
CA LEU A 140 -7.71 11.83 -8.11
C LEU A 140 -7.55 11.58 -9.63
N PRO A 141 -6.32 11.34 -10.12
CA PRO A 141 -6.07 11.08 -11.53
C PRO A 141 -6.40 9.64 -11.94
N GLY A 142 -7.07 9.49 -13.09
CA GLY A 142 -7.25 8.22 -13.81
C GLY A 142 -7.67 7.06 -12.91
N VAL A 143 -6.91 5.97 -12.96
CA VAL A 143 -7.20 4.71 -12.24
C VAL A 143 -7.28 4.86 -10.71
N THR A 144 -6.71 5.92 -10.14
CA THR A 144 -6.78 6.14 -8.69
C THR A 144 -8.15 6.66 -8.25
N ALA A 145 -8.95 7.24 -9.17
CA ALA A 145 -10.31 7.69 -8.89
C ALA A 145 -11.32 6.54 -8.79
N ASP A 146 -11.00 5.38 -9.34
CA ASP A 146 -11.88 4.20 -9.36
C ASP A 146 -11.88 3.42 -8.03
N VAL A 147 -10.99 3.78 -7.11
CA VAL A 147 -10.89 3.14 -5.79
C VAL A 147 -11.12 4.14 -4.67
N ASN A 148 -11.85 3.72 -3.65
CA ASN A 148 -12.18 4.58 -2.52
C ASN A 148 -10.98 4.71 -1.58
N ILE A 149 -10.68 5.95 -1.18
CA ILE A 149 -9.76 6.19 -0.06
C ILE A 149 -10.30 5.49 1.19
N PHE A 150 -9.41 4.77 1.86
CA PHE A 150 -9.66 4.09 3.12
C PHE A 150 -10.30 5.05 4.12
N ARG A 151 -11.45 4.65 4.67
CA ARG A 151 -12.19 5.40 5.69
C ARG A 151 -12.50 4.47 6.86
N PRO A 152 -11.77 4.57 7.97
CA PRO A 152 -11.98 3.71 9.12
C PRO A 152 -13.36 3.98 9.75
N THR A 153 -14.00 2.90 10.22
CA THR A 153 -15.28 2.93 10.93
C THR A 153 -15.17 2.21 12.28
N GLY A 154 -16.12 2.50 13.18
CA GLY A 154 -16.12 1.93 14.53
C GLY A 154 -14.87 2.30 15.34
N LEU A 155 -14.42 3.55 15.20
CA LEU A 155 -13.37 4.14 16.04
C LEU A 155 -13.96 4.53 17.41
N PRO A 156 -13.13 4.65 18.46
CA PRO A 156 -13.59 5.00 19.81
C PRO A 156 -14.28 6.38 19.88
N ASP A 157 -13.85 7.32 19.04
CA ASP A 157 -14.39 8.66 18.93
C ASP A 157 -14.77 8.93 17.47
N GLU A 158 -15.96 9.51 17.27
CA GLU A 158 -16.51 9.84 15.95
C GLU A 158 -15.66 10.87 15.20
N ASP A 159 -14.93 11.72 15.94
CA ASP A 159 -14.08 12.76 15.38
C ASP A 159 -12.77 12.25 14.77
N TYR A 160 -12.33 11.03 15.11
CA TYR A 160 -11.04 10.51 14.66
C TYR A 160 -10.97 10.35 13.14
N THR A 161 -12.05 9.88 12.50
CA THR A 161 -12.10 9.77 11.04
C THR A 161 -12.02 11.15 10.39
N ALA A 162 -12.70 12.15 10.94
CA ALA A 162 -12.63 13.52 10.42
C ALA A 162 -11.22 14.10 10.53
N ARG A 163 -10.51 13.83 11.65
CA ARG A 163 -9.14 14.32 11.88
C ARG A 163 -8.16 13.63 10.95
N TYR A 164 -8.30 12.33 10.77
CA TYR A 164 -7.55 11.58 9.76
C TYR A 164 -7.73 12.13 8.34
N LEU A 165 -8.97 12.40 7.93
CA LEU A 165 -9.25 12.96 6.60
C LEU A 165 -8.76 14.41 6.44
N THR A 166 -8.61 15.15 7.53
CA THR A 166 -8.12 16.54 7.51
C THR A 166 -6.59 16.60 7.50
N ASP A 167 -5.94 15.82 8.36
CA ASP A 167 -4.51 15.93 8.63
C ASP A 167 -3.66 14.90 7.86
N GLY A 168 -4.29 13.79 7.43
CA GLY A 168 -3.59 12.59 6.95
C GLY A 168 -2.78 11.92 8.06
N LEU A 169 -2.30 10.68 7.81
CA LEU A 169 -1.46 9.98 8.80
C LEU A 169 -0.18 10.75 9.15
N PHE A 170 0.43 11.42 8.18
CA PHE A 170 1.63 12.22 8.42
C PHE A 170 1.36 13.38 9.36
N GLY A 171 0.23 14.09 9.20
CA GLY A 171 -0.15 15.20 10.06
C GLY A 171 -0.37 14.74 11.51
N LEU A 172 -1.09 13.62 11.70
CA LEU A 172 -1.31 13.02 13.02
C LEU A 172 0.04 12.65 13.70
N LEU A 173 0.93 11.96 12.97
CA LEU A 173 2.28 11.62 13.46
C LEU A 173 3.10 12.87 13.81
N ARG A 174 3.06 13.88 12.94
CA ARG A 174 3.89 15.08 13.06
C ARG A 174 3.48 15.99 14.22
N THR A 175 2.19 16.00 14.55
CA THR A 175 1.58 16.81 15.61
C THR A 175 1.44 16.08 16.95
N GLY A 176 1.81 14.79 17.01
CA GLY A 176 1.78 14.01 18.25
C GLY A 176 0.38 13.54 18.63
N GLN A 177 -0.56 13.45 17.66
CA GLN A 177 -1.89 12.90 17.87
C GLN A 177 -1.86 11.36 17.86
N THR A 178 -1.07 10.78 18.78
CA THR A 178 -0.71 9.36 18.78
C THR A 178 -1.92 8.44 18.93
N GLU A 179 -2.86 8.75 19.83
CA GLU A 179 -4.06 7.91 20.05
C GLU A 179 -4.91 7.77 18.77
N ILE A 180 -5.12 8.88 18.06
CA ILE A 180 -5.85 8.89 16.78
C ILE A 180 -5.10 8.07 15.76
N TYR A 181 -3.81 8.35 15.60
CA TYR A 181 -2.94 7.67 14.65
C TYR A 181 -2.93 6.15 14.87
N GLU A 182 -2.68 5.68 16.09
CA GLU A 182 -2.64 4.26 16.44
C GLU A 182 -3.99 3.58 16.16
N ALA A 183 -5.11 4.25 16.48
CA ALA A 183 -6.43 3.75 16.17
C ALA A 183 -6.66 3.61 14.65
N ILE A 184 -6.19 4.56 13.83
CA ILE A 184 -6.29 4.46 12.37
C ILE A 184 -5.43 3.32 11.84
N VAL A 185 -4.18 3.19 12.29
CA VAL A 185 -3.26 2.11 11.86
C VAL A 185 -3.82 0.74 12.24
N TRP A 186 -4.40 0.60 13.44
CA TRP A 186 -5.06 -0.62 13.86
C TRP A 186 -6.24 -0.99 12.94
N LYS A 187 -7.10 -0.04 12.61
CA LYS A 187 -8.22 -0.27 11.68
C LYS A 187 -7.74 -0.62 10.28
N LEU A 188 -6.63 -0.03 9.83
CA LEU A 188 -6.01 -0.39 8.56
C LEU A 188 -5.50 -1.83 8.58
N ALA A 189 -4.83 -2.26 9.65
CA ALA A 189 -4.37 -3.65 9.80
C ALA A 189 -5.55 -4.64 9.79
N MET A 190 -6.64 -4.35 10.49
CA MET A 190 -7.88 -5.14 10.44
C MET A 190 -8.46 -5.20 9.02
N HIS A 191 -8.41 -4.10 8.27
CA HIS A 191 -8.90 -4.06 6.89
C HIS A 191 -8.03 -4.92 5.95
N ILE A 192 -6.71 -4.86 6.09
CA ILE A 192 -5.76 -5.72 5.36
C ILE A 192 -6.04 -7.20 5.68
N GLN A 193 -6.16 -7.57 6.96
CA GLN A 193 -6.47 -8.94 7.35
C GLN A 193 -7.82 -9.41 6.80
N ARG A 194 -8.83 -8.54 6.78
CA ARG A 194 -10.13 -8.85 6.18
C ARG A 194 -10.00 -9.12 4.69
N ILE A 195 -9.28 -8.27 3.93
CA ILE A 195 -9.07 -8.50 2.49
C ILE A 195 -8.34 -9.83 2.30
N HIS A 196 -7.23 -10.04 3.01
CA HIS A 196 -6.41 -11.24 2.93
C HIS A 196 -7.19 -12.54 3.23
N SER A 197 -8.09 -12.51 4.21
CA SER A 197 -8.92 -13.67 4.58
C SER A 197 -10.07 -13.95 3.62
N LEU A 198 -10.59 -12.94 2.92
CA LEU A 198 -11.73 -13.08 2.02
C LEU A 198 -11.33 -13.27 0.56
N TYR A 199 -10.19 -12.73 0.16
CA TYR A 199 -9.72 -12.70 -1.23
C TYR A 199 -8.29 -13.20 -1.35
N TRP A 200 -7.98 -13.71 -2.53
CA TRP A 200 -6.65 -14.05 -2.96
C TRP A 200 -6.35 -13.31 -4.25
N VAL A 201 -5.14 -12.75 -4.34
CA VAL A 201 -4.68 -12.06 -5.54
C VAL A 201 -3.68 -12.95 -6.26
N GLU A 202 -3.97 -13.23 -7.52
CA GLU A 202 -3.13 -14.07 -8.37
C GLU A 202 -1.74 -13.44 -8.52
N PRO A 203 -0.63 -14.18 -8.30
CA PRO A 203 0.70 -13.63 -8.49
C PRO A 203 0.94 -13.34 -9.98
N GLY A 204 1.61 -12.22 -10.26
CA GLY A 204 1.92 -11.75 -11.60
C GLY A 204 3.13 -10.82 -11.56
N VAL A 205 4.32 -11.39 -11.68
CA VAL A 205 5.59 -10.64 -11.67
C VAL A 205 5.99 -10.37 -13.12
N PRO A 206 6.06 -9.10 -13.57
CA PRO A 206 6.50 -8.77 -14.91
C PRO A 206 8.02 -8.95 -15.06
N GLU A 207 8.49 -9.22 -16.28
CA GLU A 207 9.93 -9.35 -16.59
C GLU A 207 10.68 -8.01 -16.45
N GLY A 208 9.98 -6.88 -16.55
CA GLY A 208 10.53 -5.54 -16.41
C GLY A 208 9.44 -4.48 -16.45
N ILE A 209 9.85 -3.21 -16.59
CA ILE A 209 8.94 -2.06 -16.57
C ILE A 209 8.32 -1.72 -17.93
N ALA A 210 8.76 -2.39 -19.00
CA ALA A 210 8.26 -2.15 -20.35
C ALA A 210 6.77 -2.50 -20.45
N GLY A 211 5.97 -1.58 -21.00
CA GLY A 211 4.51 -1.76 -21.14
C GLY A 211 3.72 -1.54 -19.86
N LEU A 212 4.38 -1.20 -18.75
CA LEU A 212 3.72 -0.71 -17.55
C LEU A 212 3.41 0.79 -17.66
N ARG A 213 2.34 1.19 -16.99
CA ARG A 213 1.89 2.58 -16.82
C ARG A 213 2.97 3.44 -16.17
N GLN A 214 3.25 4.59 -16.77
CA GLN A 214 4.26 5.54 -16.29
C GLN A 214 3.64 6.70 -15.49
N SER A 215 2.31 6.88 -15.57
CA SER A 215 1.58 7.91 -14.82
C SER A 215 0.17 7.48 -14.43
N PHE A 216 -0.31 7.95 -13.28
CA PHE A 216 -1.70 7.72 -12.85
C PHE A 216 -2.73 8.40 -13.77
N SER A 217 -2.33 9.45 -14.47
CA SER A 217 -3.19 10.17 -15.42
C SER A 217 -3.35 9.46 -16.76
N GLU A 218 -2.69 8.33 -17.01
CA GLU A 218 -2.82 7.60 -18.28
C GLU A 218 -4.20 6.89 -18.39
N GLY A 219 -4.88 7.00 -19.53
CA GLY A 219 -6.08 6.19 -19.87
C GLY A 219 -7.40 6.97 -19.90
N MET A 220 -8.34 6.72 -20.83
CA MET A 220 -8.33 5.95 -22.10
C MET A 220 -8.18 6.93 -23.31
N PRO A 221 -7.76 6.50 -24.52
CA PRO A 221 -8.14 7.23 -25.73
C PRO A 221 -9.67 7.34 -25.87
#